data_AF-A0A961AU78-F1
#
_entry.id   AF-A0A961AU78-F1
#
_cell.length_a   1.000
_cell.length_b   1.000
_cell.length_c   1.000
_cell.angle_alpha   90.00
_cell.angle_beta   90.00
_cell.angle_gamma   90.00
#
_symmetry.space_group_name_H-M   'P 1'
#
loop_
_entity.id
_entity.type
_entity.pdbx_description
1 polymer ?
#
loop_
_entity_poly.entity_id
_entity_poly.type
_entity_poly.pdbx_seq_one_letter_code
_entity_poly.pdbx_strand_id
1 'polypeptide(L)'
;YGRDFLERYLIPMSSAVWSTPPEKMLEFPATTLLRFWYNHGFLGLHTQHPWRTVTGGSREYVRRLVEPFRDRVHISTPVLSVRRTPNSVEITTKIRGVETFDHVILAAHPPQSLKLLEQPTALEESVLSPFQYQPNEVTVHSDSRVMPDLKSCWASWNYRTEADGNREMPTTHYWMNSLQGVSENRDYFVSLNNRDRIPDQIVLRELEYEHPLFDREAIRAQARIPELNLAGLDTRTSFCGAWTRYGFHEDGLLSAVRLSELLLEGDPWENR
;
A
#
# COMPACT_ATOMS: atom_id res chain seq x y z
N TYR A 1 -11.19 0.81 29.52
CA TYR A 1 -11.67 1.64 28.40
C TYR A 1 -13.08 1.20 28.03
N GLY A 2 -13.93 2.12 27.57
CA GLY A 2 -15.34 1.86 27.24
C GLY A 2 -15.63 1.93 25.73
N ARG A 3 -16.91 1.80 25.38
CA ARG A 3 -17.41 1.80 23.99
C ARG A 3 -17.03 3.07 23.21
N ASP A 4 -17.10 4.24 23.85
CA ASP A 4 -16.68 5.51 23.22
C ASP A 4 -15.21 5.50 22.78
N PHE A 5 -14.31 4.89 23.54
CA PHE A 5 -12.91 4.80 23.13
C PHE A 5 -12.73 3.92 21.89
N LEU A 6 -13.47 2.81 21.83
CA LEU A 6 -13.46 1.92 20.67
C LEU A 6 -14.00 2.63 19.42
N GLU A 7 -15.19 3.23 19.53
CA GLU A 7 -15.94 3.80 18.41
C GLU A 7 -15.42 5.17 17.97
N ARG A 8 -14.87 5.98 18.89
CA ARG A 8 -14.46 7.37 18.59
C ARG A 8 -12.96 7.56 18.42
N TYR A 9 -12.14 6.60 18.85
CA TYR A 9 -10.68 6.69 18.73
C TYR A 9 -10.10 5.48 18.03
N LEU A 10 -10.30 4.27 18.56
CA LEU A 10 -9.57 3.09 18.09
C LEU A 10 -9.95 2.69 16.66
N ILE A 11 -11.23 2.57 16.38
CA ILE A 11 -11.72 2.25 15.04
C ILE A 11 -11.41 3.40 14.07
N PRO A 12 -11.82 4.67 14.32
CA PRO A 12 -11.48 5.81 13.47
C PRO A 12 -10.01 5.93 13.09
N MET A 13 -9.12 5.90 14.08
CA MET A 13 -7.68 6.06 13.85
C MET A 13 -7.12 4.90 13.02
N SER A 14 -7.54 3.67 13.30
CA SER A 14 -7.07 2.49 12.55
C SER A 14 -7.63 2.49 11.12
N SER A 15 -8.92 2.78 10.96
CA SER A 15 -9.57 2.92 9.65
C SER A 15 -8.90 3.99 8.81
N ALA A 16 -8.50 5.11 9.41
CA ALA A 16 -7.71 6.11 8.71
C ALA A 16 -6.38 5.49 8.25
N VAL A 17 -5.58 4.89 9.15
CA VAL A 17 -4.21 4.42 8.85
C VAL A 17 -4.16 3.43 7.70
N TRP A 18 -5.10 2.48 7.67
CA TRP A 18 -5.14 1.46 6.62
C TRP A 18 -6.15 1.79 5.50
N SER A 19 -6.85 2.92 5.61
CA SER A 19 -7.96 3.27 4.70
C SER A 19 -9.00 2.15 4.59
N THR A 20 -9.28 1.50 5.73
CA THR A 20 -10.13 0.31 5.86
C THR A 20 -11.48 0.68 6.47
N PRO A 21 -12.61 0.15 5.95
CA PRO A 21 -13.93 0.37 6.54
C PRO A 21 -13.98 0.00 8.04
N PRO A 22 -14.67 0.79 8.88
CA PRO A 22 -14.76 0.58 10.33
C PRO A 22 -15.17 -0.83 10.72
N GLU A 23 -16.14 -1.39 10.00
CA GLU A 23 -16.67 -2.72 10.22
C GLU A 23 -15.62 -3.82 10.01
N LYS A 24 -14.72 -3.64 9.03
CA LYS A 24 -13.62 -4.58 8.74
C LYS A 24 -12.46 -4.40 9.71
N MET A 25 -12.33 -3.23 10.33
CA MET A 25 -11.26 -2.95 11.29
C MET A 25 -11.33 -3.87 12.52
N LEU A 26 -12.51 -4.40 12.83
CA LEU A 26 -12.72 -5.39 13.90
C LEU A 26 -12.09 -6.76 13.60
N GLU A 27 -11.81 -7.07 12.33
CA GLU A 27 -11.20 -8.33 11.90
C GLU A 27 -9.67 -8.28 11.94
N PHE A 28 -9.09 -7.07 12.00
CA PHE A 28 -7.65 -6.87 12.06
C PHE A 28 -7.08 -7.38 13.38
N PRO A 29 -5.96 -8.13 13.38
CA PRO A 29 -5.42 -8.68 14.61
C PRO A 29 -4.97 -7.61 15.61
N ALA A 30 -5.55 -7.63 16.81
CA ALA A 30 -5.26 -6.65 17.86
C ALA A 30 -3.76 -6.55 18.21
N THR A 31 -3.04 -7.67 18.24
CA THR A 31 -1.59 -7.67 18.50
C THR A 31 -0.81 -6.94 17.40
N THR A 32 -1.18 -7.13 16.14
CA THR A 32 -0.57 -6.43 14.99
C THR A 32 -0.83 -4.94 15.08
N LEU A 33 -2.08 -4.55 15.40
CA LEU A 33 -2.49 -3.16 15.57
C LEU A 33 -1.70 -2.47 16.69
N LEU A 34 -1.69 -3.06 17.88
CA LEU A 34 -1.02 -2.51 19.06
C LEU A 34 0.49 -2.40 18.85
N ARG A 35 1.12 -3.37 18.17
CA ARG A 35 2.53 -3.29 17.82
C ARG A 35 2.81 -2.15 16.83
N PHE A 36 1.96 -1.98 15.82
CA PHE A 36 2.08 -0.83 14.90
C PHE A 36 1.95 0.48 15.68
N TRP A 37 0.94 0.61 16.52
CA TRP A 37 0.70 1.82 17.32
C TRP A 37 1.85 2.14 18.27
N TYR A 38 2.43 1.12 18.91
CA TYR A 38 3.63 1.27 19.73
C TYR A 38 4.80 1.83 18.91
N ASN A 39 5.08 1.23 17.76
CA ASN A 39 6.19 1.64 16.89
C ASN A 39 6.02 3.04 16.28
N HIS A 40 4.78 3.54 16.19
CA HIS A 40 4.46 4.84 15.58
C HIS A 40 4.07 5.90 16.61
N GLY A 41 4.15 5.59 17.91
CA GLY A 41 3.89 6.57 18.96
C GLY A 41 2.42 6.93 19.16
N PHE A 42 1.48 6.06 18.77
CA PHE A 42 0.02 6.27 18.91
C PHE A 42 -0.56 5.83 20.26
N LEU A 43 0.26 5.27 21.15
CA LEU A 43 -0.16 4.77 22.47
C LEU A 43 -0.08 5.81 23.59
N GLY A 44 0.30 7.06 23.30
CA GLY A 44 0.41 8.14 24.28
C GLY A 44 0.10 9.51 23.68
N LEU A 45 -0.16 10.49 24.56
CA LEU A 45 -0.53 11.85 24.16
C LEU A 45 0.65 12.66 23.59
N HIS A 46 1.88 12.30 23.95
CA HIS A 46 3.11 13.00 23.57
C HIS A 46 4.19 12.05 23.04
N THR A 47 3.77 10.90 22.51
CA THR A 47 4.68 9.86 22.01
C THR A 47 4.86 9.92 20.50
N GLN A 48 4.20 10.86 19.81
CA GLN A 48 4.19 10.90 18.35
C GLN A 48 5.59 11.18 17.80
N HIS A 49 5.97 10.44 16.76
CA HIS A 49 7.21 10.67 16.03
C HIS A 49 7.03 11.76 14.96
N PRO A 50 8.08 12.53 14.64
CA PRO A 50 8.03 13.49 13.55
C PRO A 50 7.89 12.75 12.21
N TRP A 51 6.79 13.00 11.51
CA TRP A 51 6.61 12.53 10.14
C TRP A 51 7.40 13.41 9.17
N ARG A 52 8.02 12.79 8.16
CA ARG A 52 8.79 13.47 7.13
C ARG A 52 8.22 13.16 5.75
N THR A 53 8.33 14.13 4.85
CA THR A 53 8.05 13.95 3.42
C THR A 53 9.33 14.16 2.62
N VAL A 54 9.42 13.50 1.47
CA VAL A 54 10.53 13.73 0.53
C VAL A 54 10.26 15.04 -0.20
N THR A 55 11.24 15.96 -0.19
CA THR A 55 11.17 17.19 -0.99
C THR A 55 11.03 16.84 -2.48
N GLY A 56 10.01 17.39 -3.13
CA GLY A 56 9.66 17.03 -4.52
C GLY A 56 8.80 15.76 -4.64
N GLY A 57 8.48 15.10 -3.53
CA GLY A 57 7.62 13.92 -3.45
C GLY A 57 8.32 12.60 -3.77
N SER A 58 7.57 11.51 -3.69
CA SER A 58 8.07 10.13 -3.90
C SER A 58 8.69 9.90 -5.28
N ARG A 59 8.27 10.68 -6.30
CA ARG A 59 8.87 10.65 -7.65
C ARG A 59 10.39 10.79 -7.62
N GLU A 60 10.93 11.46 -6.61
CA GLU A 60 12.32 11.87 -6.60
C GLU A 60 13.26 10.74 -6.17
N TYR A 61 12.82 9.84 -5.28
CA TYR A 61 13.56 8.60 -5.04
C TYR A 61 13.37 7.61 -6.19
N VAL A 62 12.17 7.52 -6.79
CA VAL A 62 11.92 6.64 -7.95
C VAL A 62 12.81 7.04 -9.12
N ARG A 63 12.88 8.33 -9.43
CA ARG A 63 13.71 8.87 -10.52
C ARG A 63 15.19 8.49 -10.34
N ARG A 64 15.72 8.66 -9.12
CA ARG A 64 17.13 8.32 -8.82
C ARG A 64 17.38 6.81 -8.83
N LEU A 65 16.47 6.03 -8.27
CA LEU A 65 16.58 4.58 -8.18
C LEU A 65 16.58 3.94 -9.58
N VAL A 66 15.72 4.42 -10.48
CA VAL A 66 15.56 3.88 -11.83
C VAL A 66 16.68 4.31 -12.78
N GLU A 67 17.36 5.43 -12.52
CA GLU A 67 18.33 6.02 -13.45
C GLU A 67 19.35 5.03 -14.04
N PRO A 68 20.01 4.14 -13.25
CA PRO A 68 21.01 3.21 -13.77
C PRO A 68 20.47 2.12 -14.70
N PHE A 69 19.15 1.96 -14.78
CA PHE A 69 18.50 0.92 -15.58
C PHE A 69 17.25 1.42 -16.30
N ARG A 70 17.17 2.74 -16.53
CA ARG A 70 16.02 3.41 -17.15
C ARG A 70 15.59 2.77 -18.47
N ASP A 71 16.56 2.40 -19.31
CA ASP A 71 16.30 1.79 -20.62
C ASP A 71 15.71 0.38 -20.54
N ARG A 72 15.80 -0.27 -19.38
CA ARG A 72 15.20 -1.57 -19.07
C ARG A 72 13.81 -1.46 -18.44
N VAL A 73 13.30 -0.24 -18.22
CA VAL A 73 11.95 -0.02 -17.67
C VAL A 73 10.95 0.12 -18.81
N HIS A 74 10.02 -0.82 -18.89
CA HIS A 74 8.95 -0.83 -19.90
C HIS A 74 7.63 -0.34 -19.28
N ILE A 75 7.31 0.94 -19.49
CA ILE A 75 6.02 1.52 -19.12
C ILE A 75 4.93 1.12 -20.12
N SER A 76 3.65 1.22 -19.71
CA SER A 76 2.49 0.88 -20.56
C SER A 76 2.60 -0.51 -21.22
N THR A 77 3.30 -1.44 -20.57
CA THR A 77 3.52 -2.80 -21.05
C THR A 77 2.96 -3.80 -20.03
N PRO A 78 1.63 -3.98 -19.95
CA PRO A 78 1.04 -4.93 -19.02
C PRO A 78 1.52 -6.35 -19.29
N VAL A 79 1.97 -7.03 -18.22
CA VAL A 79 2.17 -8.48 -18.21
C VAL A 79 0.81 -9.17 -18.18
N LEU A 80 0.64 -10.18 -19.02
CA LEU A 80 -0.60 -10.93 -19.20
C LEU A 80 -0.50 -12.35 -18.63
N SER A 81 0.66 -13.00 -18.75
CA SER A 81 0.91 -14.31 -18.16
C SER A 81 2.38 -14.55 -17.86
N VAL A 82 2.62 -15.49 -16.95
CA VAL A 82 3.90 -16.01 -16.51
C VAL A 82 3.82 -17.53 -16.63
N ARG A 83 4.57 -18.09 -17.58
CA ARG A 83 4.65 -19.53 -17.82
C ARG A 83 6.03 -20.04 -17.50
N ARG A 84 6.11 -21.03 -16.62
CA ARG A 84 7.36 -21.72 -16.27
C ARG A 84 7.65 -22.81 -17.30
N THR A 85 8.90 -22.92 -17.71
CA THR A 85 9.42 -24.05 -18.47
C THR A 85 10.49 -24.78 -17.63
N PRO A 86 11.00 -25.95 -18.04
CA PRO A 86 12.03 -26.65 -17.29
C PRO A 86 13.28 -25.81 -17.00
N ASN A 87 13.64 -24.87 -17.88
CA ASN A 87 14.89 -24.12 -17.80
C ASN A 87 14.72 -22.59 -17.74
N SER A 88 13.50 -22.08 -17.83
CA SER A 88 13.25 -20.64 -17.95
C SER A 88 11.84 -20.25 -17.52
N VAL A 89 11.56 -18.95 -17.53
CA VAL A 89 10.24 -18.36 -17.38
C VAL A 89 9.93 -17.52 -18.62
N GLU A 90 8.77 -17.76 -19.21
CA GLU A 90 8.23 -16.98 -20.31
C GLU A 90 7.22 -15.96 -19.78
N ILE A 91 7.41 -14.69 -20.15
CA ILE A 91 6.55 -13.57 -19.77
C ILE A 91 5.83 -13.08 -21.02
N THR A 92 4.51 -13.22 -21.04
CA THR A 92 3.67 -12.68 -22.09
C THR A 92 3.29 -11.25 -21.73
N THR A 93 3.61 -10.29 -22.59
CA THR A 93 3.18 -8.90 -22.44
C THR A 93 2.28 -8.48 -23.59
N LYS A 94 1.40 -7.50 -23.35
CA LYS A 94 0.48 -6.99 -24.38
C LYS A 94 1.21 -6.34 -25.57
N ILE A 95 2.40 -5.77 -25.34
CA ILE A 95 3.10 -4.93 -26.33
C ILE A 95 4.29 -5.64 -26.95
N ARG A 96 5.07 -6.40 -26.16
CA ARG A 96 6.36 -6.99 -26.60
C ARG A 96 6.25 -8.47 -26.97
N GLY A 97 5.08 -9.07 -26.81
CA GLY A 97 4.89 -10.50 -27.04
C GLY A 97 5.47 -11.33 -25.90
N VAL A 98 6.10 -12.45 -26.23
CA VAL A 98 6.69 -13.39 -25.27
C VAL A 98 8.19 -13.12 -25.14
N GLU A 99 8.64 -12.90 -23.91
CA GLU A 99 10.06 -12.75 -23.56
C GLU A 99 10.47 -13.84 -22.58
N THR A 100 11.71 -14.31 -22.65
CA THR A 100 12.23 -15.42 -21.83
C THR A 100 13.28 -14.92 -20.86
N PHE A 101 13.19 -15.37 -19.61
CA PHE A 101 14.09 -15.01 -18.51
C PHE A 101 14.47 -16.26 -17.71
N ASP A 102 15.57 -16.19 -16.96
CA ASP A 102 15.98 -17.29 -16.06
C ASP A 102 15.12 -17.36 -14.80
N HIS A 103 14.62 -16.20 -14.34
CA HIS A 103 13.87 -16.01 -13.11
C HIS A 103 12.94 -14.80 -13.23
N VAL A 104 11.80 -14.81 -12.53
CA VAL A 104 10.88 -13.67 -12.44
C VAL A 104 10.64 -13.25 -10.99
N ILE A 105 10.60 -11.94 -10.75
CA ILE A 105 10.17 -11.36 -9.47
C ILE A 105 8.83 -10.65 -9.66
N LEU A 106 7.81 -11.14 -8.97
CA LEU A 106 6.47 -10.54 -8.97
C LEU A 106 6.36 -9.56 -7.81
N ALA A 107 6.48 -8.27 -8.13
CA ALA A 107 6.34 -7.14 -7.21
C ALA A 107 4.91 -6.52 -7.20
N ALA A 108 3.92 -7.26 -7.73
CA ALA A 108 2.52 -6.85 -7.80
C ALA A 108 1.72 -7.35 -6.58
N HIS A 109 0.45 -6.93 -6.46
CA HIS A 109 -0.45 -7.43 -5.42
C HIS A 109 -0.62 -8.95 -5.53
N PRO A 110 -0.69 -9.72 -4.43
CA PRO A 110 -0.80 -11.18 -4.48
C PRO A 110 -1.94 -11.71 -5.37
N PRO A 111 -3.17 -11.14 -5.35
CA PRO A 111 -4.22 -11.59 -6.27
C PRO A 111 -3.90 -11.31 -7.74
N GLN A 112 -3.15 -10.24 -8.05
CA GLN A 112 -2.69 -9.95 -9.40
C GLN A 112 -1.59 -10.93 -9.79
N SER A 113 -0.58 -11.12 -8.94
CA SER A 113 0.50 -12.09 -9.13
C SER A 113 -0.04 -13.50 -9.37
N LEU A 114 -1.01 -13.96 -8.56
CA LEU A 114 -1.61 -15.28 -8.72
C LEU A 114 -2.34 -15.44 -10.06
N LYS A 115 -3.05 -14.41 -10.53
CA LYS A 115 -3.71 -14.40 -11.84
C LYS A 115 -2.74 -14.43 -13.01
N LEU A 116 -1.51 -13.93 -12.83
CA LEU A 116 -0.50 -13.96 -13.88
C LEU A 116 0.12 -15.35 -14.03
N LEU A 117 0.16 -16.18 -12.99
CA LEU A 117 0.74 -17.52 -13.04
C LEU A 117 -0.18 -18.48 -13.80
N GLU A 118 0.32 -19.11 -14.87
CA GLU A 118 -0.48 -20.10 -15.62
C GLU A 118 -0.68 -21.42 -14.85
N GLN A 119 0.31 -21.79 -14.03
CA GLN A 119 0.29 -22.98 -13.19
C GLN A 119 0.86 -22.65 -11.80
N PRO A 120 0.07 -21.98 -10.94
CA PRO A 120 0.50 -21.70 -9.59
C PRO A 120 0.67 -23.01 -8.80
N THR A 121 1.68 -23.07 -7.94
CA THR A 121 1.87 -24.21 -7.04
C THR A 121 0.87 -24.14 -5.88
N ALA A 122 0.61 -25.27 -5.21
CA ALA A 122 -0.23 -25.29 -4.01
C ALA A 122 0.29 -24.34 -2.92
N LEU A 123 1.61 -24.20 -2.80
CA LEU A 123 2.22 -23.25 -1.86
C LEU A 123 1.88 -21.80 -2.25
N GLU A 124 2.07 -21.43 -3.52
CA GLU A 124 1.73 -20.10 -4.04
C GLU A 124 0.26 -19.76 -3.85
N GLU A 125 -0.67 -20.66 -4.19
CA GLU A 125 -2.09 -20.47 -3.95
C GLU A 125 -2.37 -20.27 -2.45
N SER A 126 -1.83 -21.14 -1.59
CA SER A 126 -2.09 -21.09 -0.15
C SER A 126 -1.54 -19.84 0.54
N VAL A 127 -0.46 -19.24 0.01
CA VAL A 127 0.16 -18.04 0.59
C VAL A 127 -0.40 -16.77 -0.04
N LEU A 128 -0.71 -16.74 -1.33
CA LEU A 128 -1.11 -15.51 -2.01
C LEU A 128 -2.62 -15.24 -1.95
N SER A 129 -3.46 -16.29 -1.93
CA SER A 129 -4.92 -16.13 -1.95
C SER A 129 -5.55 -15.47 -0.70
N PRO A 130 -4.96 -15.53 0.51
CA PRO A 130 -5.53 -14.86 1.67
C PRO A 130 -5.48 -13.32 1.60
N PHE A 131 -4.61 -12.75 0.76
CA PHE A 131 -4.50 -11.31 0.65
C PHE A 131 -5.66 -10.73 -0.14
N GLN A 132 -6.44 -9.87 0.50
CA GLN A 132 -7.52 -9.15 -0.14
C GLN A 132 -7.17 -7.68 -0.33
N TYR A 133 -7.79 -7.06 -1.32
CA TYR A 133 -7.64 -5.65 -1.62
C TYR A 133 -9.02 -5.03 -1.77
N GLN A 134 -9.11 -3.75 -1.44
CA GLN A 134 -10.28 -2.95 -1.72
C GLN A 134 -9.93 -1.76 -2.60
N PRO A 135 -10.80 -1.37 -3.54
CA PRO A 135 -10.63 -0.14 -4.28
C PRO A 135 -10.78 1.05 -3.33
N ASN A 136 -9.92 2.05 -3.51
CA ASN A 136 -10.01 3.35 -2.87
C ASN A 136 -9.93 4.44 -3.95
N GLU A 137 -10.96 5.28 -3.98
CA GLU A 137 -11.02 6.44 -4.85
C GLU A 137 -10.30 7.61 -4.20
N VAL A 138 -9.43 8.27 -4.96
CA VAL A 138 -8.63 9.40 -4.50
C VAL A 138 -8.99 10.61 -5.35
N THR A 139 -9.54 11.62 -4.69
CA THR A 139 -9.88 12.90 -5.33
C THR A 139 -8.90 13.97 -4.88
N VAL A 140 -8.23 14.63 -5.83
CA VAL A 140 -7.43 15.84 -5.60
C VAL A 140 -8.30 17.04 -5.93
N HIS A 141 -8.44 17.97 -5.00
CA HIS A 141 -9.37 19.11 -5.13
C HIS A 141 -8.92 20.29 -4.24
N SER A 142 -9.68 21.38 -4.26
CA SER A 142 -9.44 22.56 -3.41
C SER A 142 -10.64 22.92 -2.51
N ASP A 143 -11.47 21.93 -2.16
CA ASP A 143 -12.66 22.16 -1.34
C ASP A 143 -12.30 22.16 0.15
N SER A 144 -12.22 23.32 0.78
CA SER A 144 -11.89 23.41 2.20
C SER A 144 -13.03 22.93 3.12
N ARG A 145 -14.24 22.69 2.61
CA ARG A 145 -15.38 22.21 3.42
C ARG A 145 -15.22 20.77 3.93
N VAL A 146 -14.22 20.04 3.43
CA VAL A 146 -13.85 18.72 3.96
C VAL A 146 -13.14 18.80 5.31
N MET A 147 -12.63 19.97 5.67
CA MET A 147 -11.90 20.21 6.91
C MET A 147 -12.83 20.66 8.04
N PRO A 148 -12.40 20.58 9.32
CA PRO A 148 -13.16 21.14 10.43
C PRO A 148 -13.39 22.65 10.28
N ASP A 149 -14.54 23.14 10.77
CA ASP A 149 -14.87 24.58 10.76
C ASP A 149 -13.84 25.42 11.51
N LEU A 150 -13.33 24.87 12.62
CA LEU A 150 -12.26 25.48 13.40
C LEU A 150 -10.91 25.20 12.75
N LYS A 151 -10.32 26.23 12.12
CA LYS A 151 -9.02 26.13 11.45
C LYS A 151 -7.87 25.69 12.36
N SER A 152 -7.96 25.95 13.67
CA SER A 152 -6.99 25.48 14.67
C SER A 152 -6.98 23.95 14.84
N CYS A 153 -8.03 23.26 14.40
CA CYS A 153 -8.13 21.80 14.44
C CYS A 153 -7.64 21.14 13.15
N TRP A 154 -7.19 21.90 12.16
CA TRP A 154 -6.67 21.34 10.92
C TRP A 154 -5.35 20.64 11.18
N ALA A 155 -5.27 19.39 10.73
CA ALA A 155 -4.05 18.62 10.69
C ALA A 155 -3.64 18.34 9.24
N SER A 156 -2.43 17.83 9.02
CA SER A 156 -2.03 17.31 7.69
C SER A 156 -2.93 16.17 7.24
N TRP A 157 -3.57 15.48 8.20
CA TRP A 157 -4.46 14.36 8.00
C TRP A 157 -5.66 14.46 8.94
N ASN A 158 -6.86 14.43 8.37
CA ASN A 158 -8.11 14.65 9.09
C ASN A 158 -9.07 13.52 8.75
N TYR A 159 -9.75 13.03 9.77
CA TYR A 159 -10.72 11.97 9.65
C TYR A 159 -12.09 12.51 10.01
N ARG A 160 -13.08 12.21 9.18
CA ARG A 160 -14.45 12.66 9.36
C ARG A 160 -15.37 11.45 9.29
N THR A 161 -16.22 11.29 10.29
CA THR A 161 -17.33 10.34 10.24
C THR A 161 -18.61 11.10 10.05
N GLU A 162 -19.37 10.71 9.04
CA GLU A 162 -20.69 11.26 8.78
C GLU A 162 -21.73 10.15 8.81
N ALA A 163 -22.93 10.46 9.31
CA ALA A 163 -24.05 9.55 9.19
C ALA A 163 -24.51 9.50 7.72
N ASP A 164 -24.68 8.29 7.20
CA ASP A 164 -25.29 8.01 5.91
C ASP A 164 -26.38 6.96 6.10
N GLY A 165 -27.61 7.45 6.29
CA GLY A 165 -28.72 6.62 6.77
C GLY A 165 -28.40 5.96 8.11
N ASN A 166 -28.32 4.63 8.11
CA ASN A 166 -27.99 3.82 9.31
C ASN A 166 -26.51 3.43 9.39
N ARG A 167 -25.65 3.94 8.51
CA ARG A 167 -24.21 3.63 8.48
C ARG A 167 -23.39 4.87 8.80
N GLU A 168 -22.24 4.69 9.42
CA GLU A 168 -21.21 5.73 9.47
C GLU A 168 -20.32 5.60 8.24
N MET A 169 -20.18 6.68 7.47
CA MET A 169 -19.23 6.77 6.38
C MET A 169 -18.01 7.55 6.85
N PRO A 170 -16.89 6.86 7.10
CA PRO A 170 -15.66 7.56 7.35
C PRO A 170 -14.99 8.01 6.06
N THR A 171 -14.45 9.21 6.11
CA THR A 171 -13.68 9.80 5.04
C THR A 171 -12.39 10.35 5.62
N THR A 172 -11.36 10.31 4.78
CA THR A 172 -10.02 10.74 5.13
C THR A 172 -9.62 11.87 4.19
N HIS A 173 -9.15 12.97 4.76
CA HIS A 173 -8.75 14.17 4.04
C HIS A 173 -7.34 14.60 4.42
N TYR A 174 -6.47 14.72 3.42
CA TYR A 174 -5.12 15.23 3.58
C TYR A 174 -5.05 16.70 3.18
N TRP A 175 -4.54 17.54 4.07
CA TRP A 175 -4.22 18.93 3.75
C TRP A 175 -2.78 18.99 3.22
N MET A 176 -2.66 19.03 1.89
CA MET A 176 -1.39 18.81 1.20
C MET A 176 -0.40 19.96 1.41
N ASN A 177 -0.88 21.17 1.71
CA ASN A 177 -0.01 22.31 2.00
C ASN A 177 0.72 22.11 3.33
N SER A 178 0.04 21.62 4.36
CA SER A 178 0.70 21.24 5.61
C SER A 178 1.58 20.00 5.44
N LEU A 179 1.10 18.99 4.70
CA LEU A 179 1.81 17.72 4.58
C LEU A 179 3.08 17.82 3.71
N GLN A 180 3.03 18.57 2.62
CA GLN A 180 4.06 18.58 1.58
C GLN A 180 4.47 19.98 1.09
N GLY A 181 3.89 21.06 1.62
CA GLY A 181 4.26 22.42 1.20
C GLY A 181 3.94 22.72 -0.26
N VAL A 182 2.87 22.13 -0.82
CA VAL A 182 2.59 22.18 -2.26
C VAL A 182 2.25 23.57 -2.81
N SER A 183 1.85 24.51 -1.95
CA SER A 183 1.47 25.86 -2.33
C SER A 183 1.37 26.77 -1.09
N GLU A 184 1.63 28.06 -1.29
CA GLU A 184 1.37 29.12 -0.30
C GLU A 184 0.12 29.95 -0.65
N ASN A 185 -0.40 29.83 -1.87
CA ASN A 185 -1.44 30.71 -2.41
C ASN A 185 -2.85 30.12 -2.36
N ARG A 186 -2.95 28.79 -2.25
CA ARG A 186 -4.21 28.04 -2.32
C ARG A 186 -4.06 26.72 -1.60
N ASP A 187 -5.08 26.36 -0.83
CA ASP A 187 -5.17 25.05 -0.19
C ASP A 187 -5.57 23.95 -1.18
N TYR A 188 -4.85 22.84 -1.08
CA TYR A 188 -5.08 21.62 -1.84
C TYR A 188 -5.34 20.46 -0.88
N PHE A 189 -6.33 19.65 -1.25
CA PHE A 189 -6.79 18.53 -0.47
C PHE A 189 -6.77 17.26 -1.30
N VAL A 190 -6.46 16.15 -0.62
CA VAL A 190 -6.67 14.80 -1.16
C VAL A 190 -7.70 14.12 -0.27
N SER A 191 -8.80 13.69 -0.86
CA SER A 191 -9.88 12.99 -0.16
C SER A 191 -9.97 11.54 -0.63
N LEU A 192 -10.11 10.62 0.32
CA LEU A 192 -10.33 9.20 0.06
C LEU A 192 -11.83 8.87 0.13
N ASN A 193 -12.34 8.16 -0.88
CA ASN A 193 -13.70 7.61 -0.92
C ASN A 193 -14.80 8.64 -0.64
N ASN A 194 -14.62 9.88 -1.13
CA ASN A 194 -15.52 11.01 -0.88
C ASN A 194 -15.90 11.78 -2.16
N ARG A 195 -15.82 11.12 -3.32
CA ARG A 195 -15.92 11.81 -4.60
C ARG A 195 -17.26 12.52 -4.81
N ASP A 196 -18.36 11.85 -4.45
CA ASP A 196 -19.73 12.35 -4.66
C ASP A 196 -20.06 13.63 -3.86
N ARG A 197 -19.26 13.95 -2.84
CA ARG A 197 -19.45 15.14 -1.99
C ARG A 197 -18.61 16.34 -2.41
N ILE A 198 -17.76 16.17 -3.43
CA ILE A 198 -16.87 17.22 -3.93
C ILE A 198 -17.42 17.73 -5.27
N PRO A 199 -17.72 19.03 -5.41
CA PRO A 199 -18.20 19.58 -6.67
C PRO A 199 -17.18 19.47 -7.80
N ASP A 200 -17.65 19.06 -8.98
CA ASP A 200 -16.82 18.78 -10.16
C ASP A 200 -15.93 19.97 -10.56
N GLN A 201 -16.43 21.20 -10.44
CA GLN A 201 -15.70 22.41 -10.85
C GLN A 201 -14.42 22.69 -10.05
N ILE A 202 -14.24 22.03 -8.89
CA ILE A 202 -13.05 22.18 -8.06
C ILE A 202 -12.22 20.89 -7.93
N VAL A 203 -12.62 19.83 -8.64
CA VAL A 203 -11.82 18.62 -8.79
C VAL A 203 -10.69 18.89 -9.77
N LEU A 204 -9.47 18.48 -9.39
CA LEU A 204 -8.25 18.65 -10.18
C LEU A 204 -7.80 17.33 -10.81
N ARG A 205 -8.01 16.22 -10.10
CA ARG A 205 -7.65 14.88 -10.56
C ARG A 205 -8.37 13.83 -9.72
N GLU A 206 -8.73 12.74 -10.39
CA GLU A 206 -9.27 11.52 -9.78
C GLU A 206 -8.31 10.37 -10.09
N LEU A 207 -8.12 9.48 -9.12
CA LEU A 207 -7.24 8.33 -9.19
C LEU A 207 -7.90 7.16 -8.48
N GLU A 208 -7.72 5.96 -9.02
CA GLU A 208 -8.13 4.72 -8.37
C GLU A 208 -6.89 4.00 -7.85
N TYR A 209 -6.96 3.57 -6.59
CA TYR A 209 -5.94 2.75 -5.96
C TYR A 209 -6.58 1.51 -5.35
N GLU A 210 -5.75 0.55 -4.96
CA GLU A 210 -6.18 -0.58 -4.15
C GLU A 210 -5.40 -0.59 -2.84
N HIS A 211 -6.08 -0.82 -1.72
CA HIS A 211 -5.46 -0.96 -0.41
C HIS A 211 -5.54 -2.41 0.10
N PRO A 212 -4.45 -2.95 0.67
CA PRO A 212 -4.45 -4.29 1.22
C PRO A 212 -5.27 -4.37 2.51
N LEU A 213 -6.01 -5.47 2.67
CA LEU A 213 -6.72 -5.83 3.88
C LEU A 213 -5.92 -6.89 4.64
N PHE A 214 -5.53 -6.57 5.88
CA PHE A 214 -4.74 -7.46 6.74
C PHE A 214 -5.61 -8.11 7.82
N ASP A 215 -6.44 -9.06 7.39
CA ASP A 215 -7.16 -9.93 8.31
C ASP A 215 -6.24 -11.00 8.94
N ARG A 216 -6.83 -11.92 9.71
CA ARG A 216 -6.08 -12.99 10.37
C ARG A 216 -5.39 -13.93 9.38
N GLU A 217 -6.00 -14.21 8.23
CA GLU A 217 -5.46 -15.16 7.26
C GLU A 217 -4.31 -14.53 6.46
N ALA A 218 -4.44 -13.25 6.07
CA ALA A 218 -3.36 -12.48 5.46
C ALA A 218 -2.13 -12.40 6.37
N ILE A 219 -2.32 -12.11 7.67
CA ILE A 219 -1.20 -12.06 8.62
C ILE A 219 -0.56 -13.44 8.84
N ARG A 220 -1.33 -14.53 8.82
CA ARG A 220 -0.78 -15.89 8.85
C ARG A 220 0.02 -16.20 7.58
N ALA A 221 -0.47 -15.80 6.42
CA ALA A 221 0.21 -15.97 5.15
C ALA A 221 1.56 -15.22 5.11
N GLN A 222 1.65 -14.03 5.72
CA GLN A 222 2.91 -13.29 5.82
C GLN A 222 4.04 -14.08 6.47
N ALA A 223 3.73 -14.90 7.49
CA ALA A 223 4.72 -15.74 8.15
C ALA A 223 5.33 -16.82 7.23
N ARG A 224 4.65 -17.14 6.12
CA ARG A 224 5.05 -18.15 5.14
C ARG A 224 5.77 -17.58 3.92
N ILE A 225 5.95 -16.27 3.85
CA ILE A 225 6.68 -15.62 2.74
C ILE A 225 8.13 -16.12 2.60
N PRO A 226 8.90 -16.37 3.69
CA PRO A 226 10.23 -16.96 3.56
C PRO A 226 10.20 -18.34 2.91
N GLU A 227 9.26 -19.21 3.30
CA GLU A 227 9.03 -20.53 2.69
C GLU A 227 8.67 -20.39 1.20
N LEU A 228 7.76 -19.47 0.87
CA LEU A 228 7.35 -19.18 -0.50
C LEU A 228 8.53 -18.77 -1.39
N ASN A 229 9.38 -17.85 -0.91
CA ASN A 229 10.51 -17.37 -1.70
C ASN A 229 11.66 -18.39 -1.81
N LEU A 230 11.86 -19.26 -0.80
CA LEU A 230 12.78 -20.39 -0.89
C LEU A 230 12.35 -21.40 -1.95
N ALA A 231 11.07 -21.80 -1.94
CA ALA A 231 10.51 -22.66 -2.99
C ALA A 231 10.53 -21.97 -4.38
N GLY A 232 10.49 -20.64 -4.37
CA GLY A 232 10.62 -19.80 -5.56
C GLY A 232 11.93 -19.96 -6.33
N LEU A 233 13.00 -20.43 -5.67
CA LEU A 233 14.28 -20.73 -6.32
C LEU A 233 14.15 -21.92 -7.28
N ASP A 234 13.34 -22.92 -6.92
CA ASP A 234 13.07 -24.09 -7.77
C ASP A 234 12.04 -23.76 -8.87
N THR A 235 11.00 -22.98 -8.54
CA THR A 235 9.96 -22.58 -9.52
C THR A 235 10.36 -21.39 -10.39
N ARG A 236 11.54 -20.83 -10.16
CA ARG A 236 12.08 -19.64 -10.84
C ARG A 236 11.19 -18.39 -10.70
N THR A 237 10.42 -18.32 -9.61
CA THR A 237 9.45 -17.26 -9.35
C THR A 237 9.54 -16.80 -7.90
N SER A 238 9.84 -15.53 -7.68
CA SER A 238 9.85 -14.94 -6.33
C SER A 238 8.88 -13.78 -6.21
N PHE A 239 8.59 -13.39 -4.97
CA PHE A 239 7.56 -12.42 -4.65
C PHE A 239 8.09 -11.38 -3.66
N CYS A 240 7.77 -10.12 -3.91
CA CYS A 240 8.02 -9.03 -2.97
C CYS A 240 6.92 -7.97 -3.07
N GLY A 241 6.86 -7.05 -2.11
CA GLY A 241 5.88 -5.97 -2.09
C GLY A 241 5.52 -5.54 -0.68
N ALA A 242 4.85 -4.40 -0.55
CA ALA A 242 4.49 -3.84 0.77
C ALA A 242 3.54 -4.76 1.58
N TRP A 243 2.80 -5.63 0.89
CA TRP A 243 1.88 -6.61 1.47
C TRP A 243 2.57 -7.68 2.32
N THR A 244 3.90 -7.79 2.28
CA THR A 244 4.63 -8.72 3.15
C THR A 244 4.65 -8.29 4.62
N ARG A 245 4.17 -7.08 4.96
CA ARG A 245 4.10 -6.58 6.34
C ARG A 245 2.94 -5.60 6.58
N TYR A 246 3.16 -4.31 6.80
CA TYR A 246 2.08 -3.38 7.18
C TYR A 246 1.47 -2.64 5.99
N GLY A 247 1.99 -2.82 4.77
CA GLY A 247 1.48 -2.17 3.56
C GLY A 247 2.12 -0.81 3.24
N PHE A 248 3.23 -0.44 3.90
CA PHE A 248 3.89 0.86 3.70
C PHE A 248 5.16 0.76 2.82
N HIS A 249 5.71 1.92 2.45
CA HIS A 249 6.88 2.02 1.57
C HIS A 249 8.11 1.27 2.11
N GLU A 250 8.36 1.37 3.42
CA GLU A 250 9.47 0.67 4.07
C GLU A 250 9.29 -0.85 4.00
N ASP A 251 8.06 -1.34 4.09
CA ASP A 251 7.77 -2.77 3.96
C ASP A 251 8.07 -3.26 2.54
N GLY A 252 7.71 -2.45 1.53
CA GLY A 252 8.04 -2.72 0.14
C GLY A 252 9.55 -2.80 -0.08
N LEU A 253 10.31 -1.80 0.39
CA LEU A 253 11.76 -1.79 0.31
C LEU A 253 12.38 -2.98 1.03
N LEU A 254 12.02 -3.21 2.29
CA LEU A 254 12.53 -4.31 3.11
C LEU A 254 12.25 -5.68 2.47
N SER A 255 11.08 -5.86 1.85
CA SER A 255 10.75 -7.10 1.15
C SER A 255 11.69 -7.36 -0.04
N ALA A 256 12.03 -6.31 -0.80
CA ALA A 256 12.94 -6.40 -1.93
C ALA A 256 14.38 -6.63 -1.49
N VAL A 257 14.81 -6.02 -0.38
CA VAL A 257 16.13 -6.23 0.23
C VAL A 257 16.29 -7.68 0.65
N ARG A 258 15.35 -8.23 1.43
CA ARG A 258 15.37 -9.64 1.87
C ARG A 258 15.36 -10.62 0.71
N LEU A 259 14.59 -10.33 -0.34
CA LEU A 259 14.59 -11.16 -1.53
C LEU A 259 15.92 -11.07 -2.28
N SER A 260 16.51 -9.89 -2.35
CA SER A 260 17.83 -9.71 -2.98
C SER A 260 18.92 -10.43 -2.21
N GLU A 261 18.88 -10.41 -0.87
CA GLU A 261 19.78 -11.21 -0.01
C GLU A 261 19.70 -12.69 -0.32
N LEU A 262 18.48 -13.21 -0.48
CA LEU A 262 18.26 -14.61 -0.83
C LEU A 262 18.81 -14.96 -2.22
N LEU A 263 18.57 -14.09 -3.22
CA LEU A 263 18.96 -14.35 -4.62
C LEU A 263 20.45 -14.12 -4.89
N LEU A 264 21.08 -13.21 -4.14
CA LEU A 264 22.49 -12.83 -4.31
C LEU A 264 23.42 -13.52 -3.30
N GLU A 265 22.86 -14.24 -2.33
CA GLU A 265 23.60 -14.87 -1.23
C GLU A 265 24.46 -13.86 -0.44
N GLY A 266 23.97 -12.64 -0.23
CA GLY A 266 24.69 -11.59 0.51
C GLY A 266 23.89 -10.30 0.71
N ASP A 267 24.31 -9.45 1.65
CA ASP A 267 23.62 -8.18 1.94
C ASP A 267 23.81 -7.18 0.77
N PRO A 268 22.74 -6.77 0.07
CA PRO A 268 22.83 -5.79 -1.01
C PRO A 268 23.28 -4.38 -0.52
N TRP A 269 23.36 -4.16 0.79
CA TRP A 269 23.81 -2.92 1.43
C TRP A 269 25.21 -2.98 2.05
N GLU A 270 25.84 -4.16 2.15
CA GLU A 270 27.18 -4.29 2.79
C GLU A 270 28.34 -3.68 1.99
N ASN A 271 28.07 -3.02 0.85
CA ASN A 271 29.10 -2.40 0.00
C ASN A 271 28.84 -0.90 -0.28
N ARG A 272 28.53 -0.09 0.73
CA ARG A 272 28.51 1.39 0.60
C ARG A 272 29.38 2.11 1.63
#